data_AF-A0A2Z6EUU8-F1
#
_entry.id   AF-A0A2Z6EUU8-F1
#
_cell.length_a   1.000
_cell.length_b   1.000
_cell.length_c   1.000
_cell.angle_alpha   90.00
_cell.angle_beta   90.00
_cell.angle_gamma   90.00
#
_symmetry.space_group_name_H-M   'P 1'
#
loop_
_entity.id
_entity.type
_entity.pdbx_description
1 polymer ?
#
loop_
_entity_poly.entity_id
_entity_poly.type
_entity_poly.pdbx_seq_one_letter_code
_entity_poly.pdbx_strand_id
1 'polypeptide(L)' 'MSSSLFYKWRSKYGGMDASMIARLKELEEENRRLKKMYAEERLKVEIIQEAMQKKW' A
#
# COMPACT_ATOMS: atom_id res chain seq x y z
N MET A 1 26.44 18.58 16.13
CA MET A 1 25.54 17.41 16.19
C MET A 1 26.41 16.19 16.49
N SER A 2 26.13 15.44 17.57
CA SER A 2 27.10 14.45 18.08
C SER A 2 27.23 13.24 17.14
N SER A 3 28.46 12.84 16.84
CA SER A 3 28.78 11.70 15.97
C SER A 3 28.13 10.39 16.45
N SER A 4 27.88 10.28 17.77
CA SER A 4 27.16 9.16 18.39
C SER A 4 25.75 8.97 17.83
N LEU A 5 25.00 10.07 17.61
CA LEU A 5 23.64 9.99 17.07
C LEU A 5 23.66 9.53 15.60
N PHE A 6 24.66 9.96 14.83
CA PHE A 6 24.85 9.57 13.43
C PHE A 6 25.18 8.09 13.28
N TYR A 7 26.13 7.55 14.05
CA TYR A 7 26.47 6.13 14.00
C TYR A 7 25.32 5.24 14.48
N LYS A 8 24.55 5.68 15.50
CA LYS A 8 23.36 4.96 15.95
C LYS A 8 22.27 4.91 14.88
N TRP A 9 22.05 6.00 14.16
CA TRP A 9 21.14 6.03 13.00
C TRP A 9 21.62 5.14 11.85
N ARG A 10 22.91 5.22 11.49
CA ARG A 10 23.49 4.39 10.42
C ARG A 10 23.51 2.90 10.76
N SER A 11 23.74 2.53 12.02
CA SER A 11 23.65 1.13 12.46
C SER A 11 22.21 0.59 12.39
N LYS A 12 21.23 1.41 12.76
CA LYS A 12 19.81 1.00 12.79
C LYS A 12 19.15 1.00 11.41
N TYR A 13 19.52 1.94 10.53
CA TYR A 13 18.84 2.19 9.27
C TYR A 13 19.77 2.15 8.04
N GLY A 14 21.09 2.19 8.23
CA GLY A 14 22.06 2.18 7.12
C GLY A 14 22.27 0.81 6.48
N GLY A 15 21.68 -0.26 7.04
CA GLY A 15 21.57 -1.58 6.40
C GLY A 15 20.29 -1.76 5.58
N MET A 16 19.37 -0.79 5.60
CA MET A 16 18.24 -0.78 4.68
C MET A 16 18.76 -0.33 3.32
N ASP A 17 19.07 -1.30 2.45
CA ASP A 17 19.49 -1.05 1.08
C ASP A 17 18.45 -0.15 0.39
N ALA A 18 18.92 0.83 -0.40
CA ALA A 18 18.08 1.62 -1.28
C ALA A 18 17.18 0.74 -2.17
N SER A 19 17.62 -0.46 -2.54
CA SER A 19 16.82 -1.48 -3.24
C SER A 19 15.61 -1.94 -2.42
N MET A 20 15.76 -2.07 -1.10
CA MET A 20 14.70 -2.51 -0.20
C MET A 20 13.67 -1.40 0.02
N ILE A 21 14.12 -0.13 0.09
CA ILE A 21 13.22 1.04 0.11
C ILE A 21 12.46 1.18 -1.21
N ALA A 22 13.14 0.99 -2.34
CA ALA A 22 12.50 1.00 -3.65
C ALA A 22 11.42 -0.09 -3.75
N ARG A 23 11.75 -1.31 -3.30
CA ARG A 23 10.80 -2.42 -3.26
C ARG A 23 9.60 -2.17 -2.35
N LEU A 24 9.80 -1.54 -1.20
CA LEU A 24 8.70 -1.16 -0.31
C LEU A 24 7.75 -0.16 -0.98
N LYS A 25 8.28 0.86 -1.65
CA LYS A 25 7.47 1.85 -2.38
C LYS A 25 6.67 1.22 -3.53
N GLU A 26 7.27 0.29 -4.27
CA GLU A 26 6.56 -0.47 -5.30
C GLU A 26 5.41 -1.28 -4.72
N LEU A 27 5.64 -1.97 -3.60
CA LEU A 27 4.62 -2.77 -2.93
C LEU A 27 3.48 -1.89 -2.38
N GLU A 28 3.80 -0.72 -1.83
CA GLU A 28 2.80 0.25 -1.37
C GLU A 28 1.93 0.75 -2.53
N GLU A 29 2.54 1.08 -3.67
CA GLU A 29 1.82 1.52 -4.87
C GLU A 29 0.93 0.41 -5.43
N GLU A 30 1.43 -0.82 -5.50
CA GLU A 30 0.66 -1.97 -5.98
C GLU A 30 -0.51 -2.26 -5.04
N ASN A 31 -0.28 -2.25 -3.73
CA ASN A 31 -1.34 -2.43 -2.74
C ASN A 31 -2.45 -1.37 -2.87
N ARG A 32 -2.06 -0.11 -3.13
CA ARG A 32 -3.01 0.97 -3.39
C ARG A 32 -3.87 0.71 -4.62
N ARG A 33 -3.25 0.27 -5.72
CA ARG A 33 -3.97 -0.07 -6.97
C ARG A 33 -4.93 -1.24 -6.78
N LEU A 34 -4.47 -2.29 -6.11
CA LEU A 34 -5.29 -3.47 -5.80
C LEU A 34 -6.51 -3.12 -4.94
N LYS A 35 -6.32 -2.30 -3.89
CA LYS A 35 -7.42 -1.84 -3.05
C LYS A 35 -8.45 -1.02 -3.83
N LYS A 36 -7.99 -0.14 -4.72
CA LYS A 36 -8.88 0.65 -5.58
C LYS A 36 -9.71 -0.26 -6.50
N MET A 37 -9.06 -1.19 -7.19
CA MET A 37 -9.73 -2.14 -8.08
C MET A 37 -10.75 -3.00 -7.33
N TYR A 38 -10.39 -3.49 -6.14
CA TYR A 38 -11.30 -4.28 -5.31
C TYR A 38 -12.53 -3.48 -4.89
N ALA A 39 -12.35 -2.22 -4.46
CA ALA A 39 -13.47 -1.35 -4.10
C ALA A 39 -14.39 -1.06 -5.29
N GLU A 40 -13.83 -0.78 -6.47
CA GLU A 40 -14.60 -0.56 -7.69
C GLU A 40 -15.41 -1.81 -8.10
N GLU A 41 -14.78 -2.99 -8.05
CA GLU A 41 -15.47 -4.24 -8.40
C GLU A 41 -16.55 -4.59 -7.39
N ARG A 42 -16.27 -4.39 -6.10
CA ARG A 42 -17.25 -4.59 -5.04
C ARG A 42 -18.47 -3.68 -5.22
N LEU A 43 -18.25 -2.42 -5.56
CA LEU A 43 -19.32 -1.45 -5.82
C LEU A 43 -20.20 -1.89 -7.00
N LYS A 44 -19.60 -2.36 -8.11
CA LYS A 44 -20.39 -2.87 -9.25
C LYS A 44 -21.26 -4.06 -8.85
N VAL A 45 -20.71 -5.00 -8.08
CA VAL A 45 -21.47 -6.16 -7.58
C VAL A 45 -22.65 -5.71 -6.73
N GLU A 46 -22.45 -4.76 -5.82
CA GLU A 46 -23.51 -4.23 -4.97
C GLU A 46 -24.61 -3.52 -5.78
N ILE A 47 -24.25 -2.71 -6.78
CA ILE A 47 -25.21 -2.07 -7.68
C ILE A 47 -26.06 -3.10 -8.44
N ILE A 48 -25.43 -4.16 -8.96
CA ILE A 48 -26.15 -5.22 -9.67
C ILE A 48 -27.09 -5.96 -8.73
N GLN A 49 -26.64 -6.29 -7.51
CA GLN A 49 -27.47 -6.94 -6.51
C GLN A 49 -28.68 -6.07 -6.12
N GLU A 50 -28.48 -4.78 -5.89
CA GLU A 50 -29.56 -3.85 -5.57
C GLU A 50 -30.57 -3.72 -6.74
N ALA A 51 -30.07 -3.63 -7.98
CA ALA A 51 -30.92 -3.56 -9.17
C ALA A 51 -31.75 -4.85 -9.38
N MET A 52 -31.19 -6.01 -9.03
CA MET A 52 -31.91 -7.29 -9.07
C MET A 52 -32.97 -7.39 -7.96
N GLN A 53 -32.69 -6.86 -6.77
CA GLN A 53 -33.65 -6.85 -5.65
C GLN A 53 -34.85 -5.94 -5.91
N LYS A 54 -34.66 -4.80 -6.60
CA LYS A 54 -35.76 -3.86 -6.93
C LYS A 54 -36.68 -4.32 -8.07
N LYS A 55 -36.35 -5.41 -8.76
CA LYS A 55 -37.13 -5.92 -9.92
C LYS A 55 -38.31 -6.83 -9.53
N TRP A 56 -38.62 -6.97 -8.25
CA TRP A 56 -39.74 -7.76 -7.72
C TRP A 56 -40.61 -6.92 -6.79
#